data_AF-D8LPD1-F1
#
_entry.id   AF-D8LPD1-F1
#
_cell.length_a   1.000
_cell.length_b   1.000
_cell.length_c   1.000
_cell.angle_alpha   90.00
_cell.angle_beta   90.00
_cell.angle_gamma   90.00
#
_symmetry.space_group_name_H-M   'P 1'
#
loop_
_entity.id
_entity.type
_entity.pdbx_description
1 polymer ?
#
loop_
_entity_poly.entity_id
_entity_poly.type
_entity_poly.pdbx_seq_one_letter_code
_entity_poly.pdbx_strand_id
1 'polypeptide(L)'
;MEDLRQQRGARKKNLEQELSNLGLVLRYDSRLCSCYINGITSPEWTASKVAKECALMHWLHNFTDYEKRCAVAATQLSRKMWFHSGQNFADYMKRRVYPAIKEDILKENEGGPEEWPWVKHTAAPDSLTTSST
;
A
#
# COMPACT_ATOMS: atom_id res chain seq x y z
N MET A 1 -21.35 -24.19 6.59
CA MET A 1 -20.17 -23.94 5.72
C MET A 1 -20.39 -22.74 4.78
N GLU A 2 -21.62 -22.32 4.48
CA GLU A 2 -21.96 -21.09 3.74
C GLU A 2 -21.27 -19.80 4.24
N ASP A 3 -21.13 -19.67 5.56
CA ASP A 3 -20.73 -18.42 6.23
C ASP A 3 -19.32 -17.94 5.84
N LEU A 4 -18.33 -18.84 5.76
CA LEU A 4 -16.95 -18.46 5.43
C LEU A 4 -16.81 -17.94 3.99
N ARG A 5 -17.56 -18.50 3.05
CA ARG A 5 -17.57 -18.03 1.65
C ARG A 5 -18.22 -16.65 1.55
N GLN A 6 -19.33 -16.44 2.27
CA GLN A 6 -20.01 -15.15 2.34
C GLN A 6 -19.13 -14.08 2.98
N GLN A 7 -18.49 -14.37 4.12
CA GLN A 7 -17.55 -13.46 4.78
C GLN A 7 -16.35 -13.10 3.90
N ARG A 8 -15.78 -14.08 3.18
CA ARG A 8 -14.70 -13.84 2.21
C ARG A 8 -15.15 -12.93 1.07
N GLY A 9 -16.36 -13.16 0.54
CA GLY A 9 -16.96 -12.32 -0.49
C GLY A 9 -17.17 -10.88 -0.02
N ALA A 10 -17.69 -10.71 1.20
CA ALA A 10 -17.89 -9.39 1.81
C ALA A 10 -16.57 -8.64 2.01
N ARG A 11 -15.54 -9.29 2.57
CA ARG A 11 -14.20 -8.70 2.72
C ARG A 11 -13.60 -8.26 1.38
N LYS A 12 -13.71 -9.11 0.36
CA LYS A 12 -13.24 -8.79 -0.99
C LYS A 12 -13.94 -7.55 -1.54
N LYS A 13 -15.28 -7.52 -1.52
CA LYS A 13 -16.07 -6.40 -2.05
C LYS A 13 -15.76 -5.09 -1.32
N ASN A 14 -15.64 -5.14 0.02
CA ASN A 14 -15.29 -3.97 0.82
C ASN A 14 -13.89 -3.44 0.48
N LEU A 15 -12.91 -4.33 0.30
CA LEU A 15 -11.56 -3.93 -0.10
C LEU A 15 -11.54 -3.35 -1.53
N GLU A 16 -12.26 -3.94 -2.47
CA GLU A 16 -12.38 -3.42 -3.84
C GLU A 16 -13.00 -2.01 -3.85
N GLN A 17 -14.01 -1.76 -3.02
CA GLN A 17 -14.60 -0.44 -2.89
C GLN A 17 -13.61 0.60 -2.35
N GLU A 18 -12.90 0.29 -1.26
CA GLU A 18 -11.91 1.20 -0.67
C GLU A 18 -10.74 1.48 -1.61
N LEU A 19 -10.28 0.47 -2.35
CA LEU A 19 -9.24 0.65 -3.37
C LEU A 19 -9.73 1.51 -4.54
N SER A 20 -10.97 1.30 -4.99
CA SER A 20 -11.59 2.10 -6.06
C SER A 20 -11.68 3.58 -5.67
N ASN A 21 -12.04 3.89 -4.42
CA ASN A 21 -12.06 5.25 -3.89
C ASN A 21 -10.66 5.92 -3.95
N LEU A 22 -9.58 5.14 -3.94
CA LEU A 22 -8.21 5.59 -4.06
C LEU A 22 -7.66 5.45 -5.49
N GLY A 23 -8.50 5.18 -6.49
CA GLY A 23 -8.07 4.99 -7.87
C GLY A 23 -7.19 3.76 -8.10
N LEU A 24 -7.26 2.76 -7.22
CA LEU A 24 -6.48 1.53 -7.27
C LEU A 24 -7.36 0.30 -7.55
N VAL A 25 -6.72 -0.75 -8.05
CA VAL A 25 -7.36 -2.04 -8.32
C VAL A 25 -6.80 -3.10 -7.38
N LEU A 26 -7.64 -4.08 -7.03
CA LEU A 26 -7.23 -5.23 -6.24
C LEU A 26 -6.11 -6.02 -6.92
N ARG A 27 -4.97 -6.10 -6.24
CA ARG A 27 -3.80 -6.88 -6.63
C ARG A 27 -3.78 -8.23 -5.93
N TYR A 28 -3.96 -9.32 -6.69
CA TYR A 28 -3.96 -10.69 -6.14
C TYR A 28 -2.57 -11.19 -5.75
N ASP A 29 -1.51 -10.57 -6.29
CA ASP A 29 -0.12 -10.82 -5.92
C ASP A 29 0.27 -10.13 -4.61
N SER A 30 -0.55 -9.20 -4.09
CA SER A 30 -0.36 -8.61 -2.77
C SER A 30 -0.73 -9.61 -1.67
N ARG A 31 0.29 -10.02 -0.90
CA ARG A 31 0.09 -10.87 0.29
C ARG A 31 -0.86 -10.22 1.29
N LEU A 32 -0.80 -8.90 1.48
CA LEU A 32 -1.69 -8.20 2.41
C LEU A 32 -3.15 -8.32 1.99
N CYS A 33 -3.45 -8.06 0.70
CA CYS A 33 -4.80 -8.21 0.15
C CYS A 33 -5.31 -9.65 0.29
N SER A 34 -4.47 -10.63 -0.06
CA SER A 34 -4.82 -12.05 0.06
C SER A 34 -5.09 -12.48 1.51
N CYS A 35 -4.21 -12.11 2.44
CA CYS A 35 -4.39 -12.39 3.87
C CYS A 35 -5.66 -11.73 4.42
N TYR A 36 -5.95 -10.48 4.04
CA TYR A 36 -7.16 -9.79 4.48
C TYR A 36 -8.43 -10.49 3.99
N ILE A 37 -8.51 -10.79 2.68
CA ILE A 37 -9.69 -11.46 2.09
C ILE A 37 -9.95 -12.80 2.76
N ASN A 38 -8.89 -13.56 3.03
CA ASN A 38 -8.99 -14.86 3.67
C ASN A 38 -9.20 -14.80 5.20
N GLY A 39 -9.21 -13.61 5.81
CA GLY A 39 -9.42 -13.43 7.25
C GLY A 39 -8.24 -13.87 8.11
N ILE A 40 -7.02 -13.83 7.56
CA ILE A 40 -5.77 -14.24 8.22
C ILE A 40 -5.08 -13.05 8.91
N THR A 41 -5.49 -11.82 8.60
CA THR A 41 -4.97 -10.60 9.24
C THR A 41 -5.55 -10.41 10.64
N SER A 42 -4.83 -9.66 11.49
CA SER A 42 -5.35 -9.21 12.80
C SER A 42 -6.64 -8.39 12.63
N PRO A 43 -7.58 -8.40 13.59
CA PRO A 43 -8.82 -7.63 13.54
C PRO A 43 -8.63 -6.12 13.35
N GLU A 44 -7.47 -5.56 13.71
CA GLU A 44 -7.18 -4.14 13.50
C GLU A 44 -7.06 -3.74 12.03
N TRP A 45 -6.83 -4.71 11.12
CA TRP A 45 -6.69 -4.48 9.69
C TRP A 45 -8.06 -4.44 9.02
N THR A 46 -8.61 -3.23 8.93
CA THR A 46 -9.84 -2.96 8.18
C THR A 46 -9.56 -2.82 6.68
N ALA A 47 -10.60 -2.94 5.84
CA ALA A 47 -10.48 -2.72 4.39
C ALA A 47 -9.82 -1.37 4.08
N SER A 48 -10.22 -0.30 4.79
CA SER A 48 -9.67 1.03 4.62
C SER A 48 -8.18 1.11 4.96
N LYS A 49 -7.73 0.47 6.05
CA LYS A 49 -6.29 0.42 6.38
C LYS A 49 -5.48 -0.37 5.36
N VAL A 50 -6.01 -1.49 4.87
CA VAL A 50 -5.37 -2.28 3.81
C VAL A 50 -5.27 -1.46 2.52
N ALA A 51 -6.32 -0.74 2.14
CA ALA A 51 -6.33 0.11 0.96
C ALA A 51 -5.34 1.28 1.08
N LYS A 52 -5.28 1.95 2.24
CA LYS A 52 -4.29 3.00 2.53
C LYS A 52 -2.86 2.49 2.46
N GLU A 53 -2.58 1.31 3.01
CA GLU A 53 -1.25 0.69 2.91
C GLU A 53 -0.90 0.35 1.45
N CYS A 54 -1.89 -0.10 0.66
CA CYS A 54 -1.69 -0.34 -0.77
C CYS A 54 -1.42 0.96 -1.55
N ALA A 55 -2.13 2.05 -1.24
CA ALA A 55 -1.88 3.36 -1.82
C ALA A 55 -0.50 3.90 -1.44
N LEU A 56 -0.13 3.76 -0.17
CA LEU A 56 1.19 4.16 0.28
C LEU A 56 2.30 3.39 -0.45
N MET A 57 2.17 2.07 -0.58
CA MET A 57 3.14 1.28 -1.35
C MET A 57 3.16 1.66 -2.83
N HIS A 58 2.00 1.95 -3.44
CA HIS A 58 1.95 2.45 -4.82
C HIS A 58 2.69 3.78 -4.95
N TRP A 59 2.50 4.71 -4.02
CA TRP A 59 3.21 5.97 -3.99
C TRP A 59 4.72 5.78 -3.85
N LEU A 60 5.16 4.98 -2.86
CA LEU A 60 6.58 4.69 -2.65
C LEU A 60 7.24 4.16 -3.91
N HIS A 61 6.62 3.19 -4.59
CA HIS A 61 7.21 2.57 -5.78
C HIS A 61 7.24 3.48 -7.01
N ASN A 62 6.23 4.34 -7.21
CA ASN A 62 6.09 5.10 -8.47
C ASN A 62 6.50 6.57 -8.37
N PHE A 63 6.51 7.15 -7.17
CA PHE A 63 6.69 8.59 -6.96
C PHE A 63 7.85 8.92 -6.01
N THR A 64 8.58 7.92 -5.52
CA THR A 64 9.77 8.11 -4.67
C THR A 64 10.93 7.25 -5.18
N ASP A 65 12.10 7.40 -4.56
CA ASP A 65 13.28 6.58 -4.85
C ASP A 65 13.34 5.26 -4.03
N TYR A 66 12.21 4.82 -3.45
CA TYR A 66 12.11 3.63 -2.61
C TYR A 66 12.76 2.37 -3.21
N GLU A 67 12.47 2.04 -4.48
CA GLU A 67 13.06 0.86 -5.13
C GLU A 67 14.59 0.97 -5.25
N LYS A 68 15.08 2.17 -5.57
CA LYS A 68 16.52 2.44 -5.67
C LYS A 68 17.19 2.27 -4.31
N ARG A 69 16.60 2.82 -3.24
CA ARG A 69 17.13 2.64 -1.87
C ARG A 69 17.13 1.17 -1.46
N CYS A 70 16.07 0.42 -1.76
CA CYS A 70 15.99 -1.01 -1.49
C CYS A 70 17.08 -1.80 -2.23
N ALA A 71 17.32 -1.51 -3.52
CA ALA A 71 18.35 -2.16 -4.32
C ALA A 71 19.77 -1.84 -3.82
N VAL A 72 20.04 -0.59 -3.46
CA VAL A 72 21.32 -0.17 -2.87
C VAL A 72 21.56 -0.87 -1.55
N ALA A 73 20.57 -0.89 -0.65
CA ALA A 73 20.67 -1.57 0.65
C ALA A 73 20.91 -3.08 0.48
N ALA A 74 20.17 -3.74 -0.42
CA ALA A 74 20.37 -5.15 -0.73
C ALA A 74 21.79 -5.43 -1.22
N THR A 75 22.33 -4.59 -2.10
CA THR A 75 23.69 -4.73 -2.65
C THR A 75 24.76 -4.49 -1.58
N GLN A 76 24.56 -3.52 -0.70
CA GLN A 76 25.51 -3.23 0.38
C GLN A 76 25.52 -4.32 1.45
N LEU A 77 24.34 -4.83 1.83
CA LEU A 77 24.21 -5.84 2.87
C LEU A 77 24.64 -7.22 2.38
N SER A 78 24.39 -7.57 1.12
CA SER A 78 24.89 -8.85 0.57
C SER A 78 26.42 -8.94 0.58
N ARG A 79 27.12 -7.80 0.50
CA ARG A 79 28.60 -7.76 0.60
C ARG A 79 29.13 -7.81 2.04
N LYS A 80 28.30 -7.45 3.03
CA LYS A 80 28.71 -7.30 4.44
C LYS A 80 28.26 -8.47 5.34
N MET A 81 27.12 -9.07 5.04
CA MET A 81 26.53 -10.11 5.87
C MET A 81 27.07 -11.48 5.49
N TRP A 82 27.19 -12.36 6.48
CA TRP A 82 27.62 -13.75 6.26
C TRP A 82 26.60 -14.52 5.41
N PHE A 83 25.31 -14.23 5.54
CA PHE A 83 24.27 -14.71 4.62
C PHE A 83 24.06 -13.68 3.50
N HIS A 84 24.84 -13.82 2.43
CA HIS A 84 24.87 -12.88 1.31
C HIS A 84 23.71 -13.05 0.30
N SER A 85 22.92 -14.12 0.42
CA SER A 85 21.81 -14.43 -0.49
C SER A 85 20.86 -15.49 0.10
N GLY A 86 19.77 -15.79 -0.60
CA GLY A 86 18.82 -16.85 -0.26
C GLY A 86 17.69 -16.40 0.68
N GLN A 87 16.91 -17.38 1.15
CA GLN A 87 15.66 -17.11 1.89
C GLN A 87 15.88 -16.30 3.16
N ASN A 88 16.91 -16.61 3.95
CA ASN A 88 17.24 -15.88 5.17
C ASN A 88 17.60 -14.41 4.90
N PHE A 89 18.35 -14.15 3.84
CA PHE A 89 18.66 -12.79 3.41
C PHE A 89 17.40 -12.05 2.95
N ALA A 90 16.59 -12.68 2.10
CA ALA A 90 15.34 -12.09 1.62
C ALA A 90 14.35 -11.79 2.76
N ASP A 91 14.23 -12.68 3.75
CA ASP A 91 13.39 -12.49 4.92
C ASP A 91 13.92 -11.39 5.84
N TYR A 92 15.24 -11.31 6.02
CA TYR A 92 15.88 -10.20 6.75
C TYR A 92 15.59 -8.85 6.08
N MET A 93 15.80 -8.76 4.77
CA MET A 93 15.51 -7.54 4.00
C MET A 93 14.05 -7.13 4.13
N LYS A 94 13.10 -8.06 3.95
CA LYS A 94 11.66 -7.79 4.01
C LYS A 94 11.17 -7.41 5.42
N ARG A 95 11.76 -7.96 6.48
CA ARG A 95 11.29 -7.75 7.86
C ARG A 95 11.97 -6.61 8.59
N ARG A 96 13.16 -6.21 8.16
CA ARG A 96 13.98 -5.20 8.87
C ARG A 96 14.33 -4.01 7.99
N VAL A 97 14.88 -4.27 6.81
CA VAL A 97 15.49 -3.22 5.98
C VAL A 97 14.43 -2.44 5.20
N TYR A 98 13.55 -3.12 4.48
CA TYR A 98 12.50 -2.46 3.68
C TYR A 98 11.53 -1.64 4.54
N PRO A 99 11.07 -2.11 5.72
CA PRO A 99 10.28 -1.28 6.62
C PRO A 99 11.01 -0.02 7.09
N ALA A 100 12.30 -0.13 7.43
CA ALA A 100 13.10 1.03 7.83
C ALA A 100 13.23 2.07 6.70
N ILE A 101 13.53 1.61 5.47
CA ILE A 101 13.59 2.50 4.29
C ILE A 101 12.24 3.19 4.05
N LYS A 102 11.13 2.43 4.16
CA LYS A 102 9.78 2.99 4.07
C LYS A 102 9.57 4.08 5.13
N GLU A 103 9.90 3.82 6.39
CA GLU A 103 9.78 4.80 7.47
C GLU A 103 10.65 6.04 7.26
N ASP A 104 11.85 5.89 6.73
CA ASP A 104 12.75 7.02 6.43
C ASP A 104 12.16 7.92 5.35
N ILE A 105 11.67 7.35 4.24
CA ILE A 105 11.01 8.13 3.18
C ILE A 105 9.75 8.80 3.71
N LEU A 106 8.96 8.11 4.54
CA LEU A 106 7.78 8.70 5.17
C LEU A 106 8.15 9.91 6.04
N LYS A 107 9.21 9.82 6.85
CA LYS A 107 9.68 10.95 7.69
C LYS A 107 10.15 12.13 6.84
N GLU A 108 10.84 11.86 5.74
CA GLU A 108 11.31 12.89 4.79
C GLU A 108 10.14 13.61 4.08
N ASN A 109 8.96 12.98 4.01
CA ASN A 109 7.78 13.50 3.31
C ASN A 109 6.60 13.70 4.28
N GLU A 110 6.85 14.08 5.53
CA GLU A 110 5.82 14.45 6.52
C GLU A 110 4.71 13.38 6.75
N GLY A 111 5.04 12.10 6.57
CA GLY A 111 4.11 10.98 6.71
C GLY A 111 3.46 10.50 5.41
N GLY A 112 3.84 11.07 4.26
CA GLY A 112 3.35 10.72 2.94
C GLY A 112 2.65 11.90 2.25
N PRO A 113 2.09 11.68 1.05
CA PRO A 113 1.45 12.76 0.31
C PRO A 113 0.12 13.15 0.98
N GLU A 114 -0.17 14.45 1.06
CA GLU A 114 -1.47 14.96 1.53
C GLU A 114 -2.62 14.46 0.62
N GLU A 115 -2.36 14.45 -0.70
CA GLU A 115 -3.27 13.95 -1.72
C GLU A 115 -2.54 12.95 -2.63
N TRP A 116 -3.22 11.88 -3.02
CA TRP A 116 -2.63 10.85 -3.88
C TRP A 116 -2.47 11.36 -5.32
N PRO A 117 -1.25 11.42 -5.89
CA PRO A 117 -0.98 12.07 -7.18
C PRO A 117 -1.78 11.52 -8.38
N TRP A 118 -2.29 10.30 -8.29
CA TRP A 118 -3.07 9.64 -9.35
C TRP A 118 -4.59 9.74 -9.16
N VAL A 119 -5.05 10.20 -8.00
CA VAL A 119 -6.47 10.38 -7.73
C VAL A 119 -6.88 11.72 -8.32
N LYS A 120 -7.59 11.67 -9.45
CA LYS A 120 -8.16 12.88 -10.05
C LYS A 120 -9.32 13.35 -9.17
N HIS A 121 -9.17 14.49 -8.52
CA HIS A 121 -10.30 15.17 -7.92
C HIS A 121 -11.15 15.77 -9.04
N THR A 122 -12.36 15.23 -9.22
CA THR A 122 -13.39 15.93 -9.98
C THR A 122 -13.66 17.22 -9.22
N ALA A 123 -13.12 18.34 -9.71
CA ALA A 123 -13.49 19.65 -9.19
C ALA A 123 -15.02 19.71 -9.16
N ALA A 124 -15.59 20.06 -8.00
CA ALA A 124 -17.02 20.24 -7.88
C ALA A 124 -17.47 21.20 -8.99
N PRO A 125 -18.57 20.92 -9.72
CA PRO A 125 -19.07 21.89 -10.68
C PRO A 125 -19.42 23.15 -9.89
N ASP A 126 -18.68 24.23 -10.15
CA ASP A 126 -18.94 25.55 -9.59
C ASP A 126 -20.43 25.83 -9.73
N SER A 127 -21.09 25.91 -8.59
CA SER A 127 -22.49 26.26 -8.49
C SER A 127 -22.73 27.56 -9.23
N LEU A 128 -23.45 27.44 -10.36
CA LEU A 128 -24.15 28.47 -11.11
C LEU A 128 -24.40 29.73 -10.28
N THR A 129 -23.59 30.76 -10.52
CA THR A 129 -23.91 32.12 -10.10
C THR A 129 -24.96 32.63 -11.09
N THR A 130 -26.23 32.37 -10.79
CA THR A 130 -27.35 33.10 -11.40
C THR A 130 -27.31 34.53 -10.88
N SER A 131 -26.61 35.41 -11.60
CA SER A 131 -26.77 36.85 -11.46
C SER A 131 -27.78 37.31 -12.50
N SER A 132 -29.05 37.26 -12.11
CA SER A 132 -30.10 38.05 -12.77
C SER A 132 -29.98 39.49 -12.28
N THR A 133 -29.69 40.44 -13.16
CA THR A 133 -30.26 41.80 -13.12
C THR A 133 -30.16 42.46 -14.48
#